data_AF-A0A9Q1H338-F1
#
_entry.id   AF-A0A9Q1H338-F1
#
_cell.length_a   1.000
_cell.length_b   1.000
_cell.length_c   1.000
_cell.angle_alpha   90.00
_cell.angle_beta   90.00
_cell.angle_gamma   90.00
#
_symmetry.space_group_name_H-M   'P 1'
#
loop_
_entity.id
_entity.type
_entity.pdbx_description
1 polymer ?
#
loop_
_entity_poly.entity_id
_entity_poly.type
_entity_poly.pdbx_seq_one_letter_code
_entity_poly.pdbx_strand_id
1 'polypeptide(L)' 'MLFVVNIRQRRLRSSCSSSHPLVEPHTRCVSFSDSSFSVYAPKIWNKLPEYIKDSNYEIFKSLLKAHLFHEAYQQ' A
#
# COMPACT_ATOMS: atom_id res chain seq x y z
N MET A 1 -35.10 -11.85 19.17
CA MET A 1 -34.42 -11.05 18.12
C MET A 1 -33.63 -9.94 18.81
N LEU A 2 -32.31 -10.11 18.95
CA LEU A 2 -31.44 -9.06 19.44
C LEU A 2 -30.98 -8.23 18.24
N PHE A 3 -31.39 -6.96 18.17
CA PHE A 3 -30.84 -6.01 17.21
C PHE A 3 -29.42 -5.64 17.68
N VAL A 4 -28.42 -6.33 17.14
CA VAL A 4 -27.03 -5.89 17.26
C VAL A 4 -26.87 -4.65 16.39
N VAL A 5 -26.89 -3.47 17.01
CA VAL A 5 -26.50 -2.24 16.34
C VAL A 5 -25.01 -2.37 16.01
N ASN A 6 -24.71 -2.71 14.76
CA ASN A 6 -23.34 -2.73 14.25
C ASN A 6 -22.90 -1.27 14.05
N ILE A 7 -22.39 -0.66 15.11
CA ILE A 7 -21.77 0.66 15.06
C ILE A 7 -20.40 0.48 14.39
N ARG A 8 -20.38 0.42 13.05
CA ARG A 8 -19.13 0.60 12.31
C ARG A 8 -18.69 2.04 12.52
N GLN A 9 -17.82 2.27 13.50
CA GLN A 9 -17.06 3.52 13.59
C GLN A 9 -16.29 3.67 12.28
N ARG A 10 -16.85 4.43 11.32
CA ARG A 10 -16.14 4.83 10.11
C ARG A 10 -15.05 5.79 10.55
N ARG A 11 -13.86 5.26 10.82
CA ARG A 11 -12.67 6.05 11.12
C ARG A 11 -12.48 7.06 9.99
N LEU A 12 -12.30 8.33 10.32
CA LEU A 12 -12.09 9.38 9.33
C LEU A 12 -10.78 9.08 8.59
N ARG A 13 -10.77 9.21 7.26
CA ARG A 13 -9.57 8.95 6.43
C ARG A 13 -8.36 9.78 6.89
N SER A 14 -8.60 10.98 7.44
CA SER A 14 -7.59 11.88 8.00
C SER A 14 -7.04 11.47 9.36
N SER A 15 -7.71 10.56 10.09
CA SER A 15 -7.29 10.10 11.42
C SER A 15 -6.45 8.82 11.39
N CYS A 16 -6.24 8.23 10.21
CA CYS A 16 -5.23 7.20 10.01
C CYS A 16 -3.92 7.89 9.59
N SER A 17 -2.97 8.01 10.52
CA SER A 17 -1.61 8.46 10.24
C SER A 17 -0.96 7.63 9.11
N SER A 18 -0.01 8.24 8.40
CA SER A 18 0.66 7.77 7.17
C SER A 18 1.16 6.31 7.17
N SER A 19 1.33 5.68 8.32
CA SER A 19 1.79 4.29 8.47
C SER A 19 0.76 3.21 8.15
N HIS A 20 -0.49 3.55 7.78
CA HIS A 20 -1.46 2.49 7.45
C HIS A 20 -1.24 1.94 6.04
N PRO A 21 -1.14 0.61 5.87
CA PRO A 21 -1.00 0.00 4.54
C PRO A 21 -2.21 0.36 3.67
N LEU A 22 -1.96 0.57 2.36
CA LEU A 22 -3.05 0.76 1.41
C LEU A 22 -3.91 -0.49 1.36
N VAL A 23 -5.22 -0.27 1.20
CA VAL A 23 -6.18 -1.36 1.01
C VAL A 23 -5.84 -2.07 -0.30
N GLU A 24 -5.40 -3.32 -0.19
CA GLU A 24 -5.18 -4.21 -1.32
C GLU A 24 -6.52 -4.80 -1.78
N PRO A 25 -6.97 -4.53 -3.02
CA PRO A 25 -8.24 -5.06 -3.50
C PRO A 25 -8.16 -6.56 -3.70
N HIS A 26 -9.20 -7.27 -3.27
CA HIS A 26 -9.30 -8.72 -3.45
C HIS A 26 -9.84 -9.03 -4.85
N THR A 27 -8.94 -9.42 -5.76
CA THR A 27 -9.22 -9.82 -7.13
C THR A 27 -9.45 -11.33 -7.20
N ARG A 28 -10.40 -11.77 -8.04
CA ARG A 28 -10.66 -13.20 -8.29
C ARG A 28 -10.04 -13.70 -9.60
N CYS A 29 -9.48 -12.78 -10.40
CA CYS A 29 -8.97 -13.05 -11.74
C CYS A 29 -7.45 -12.85 -11.79
N VAL A 30 -6.74 -13.98 -11.75
CA VAL A 30 -5.29 -14.09 -11.55
C VAL A 30 -4.45 -13.52 -12.72
N SER A 31 -5.03 -13.40 -13.91
CA SER A 31 -4.24 -13.26 -15.15
C SER A 31 -4.24 -11.88 -15.81
N PHE A 32 -5.33 -11.08 -15.73
CA PHE A 32 -5.41 -9.81 -16.48
C PHE A 32 -5.82 -8.60 -15.64
N SER A 33 -6.66 -8.76 -14.62
CA SER A 33 -7.03 -7.63 -13.74
C SER A 33 -6.03 -7.39 -12.62
N ASP A 34 -5.24 -8.40 -12.25
CA ASP A 34 -4.27 -8.34 -11.15
C ASP A 34 -3.04 -7.46 -11.44
N SER A 35 -2.74 -7.25 -12.72
CA SER A 35 -1.70 -6.33 -13.20
C SER A 35 -2.20 -4.89 -13.35
N SER A 36 -3.50 -4.63 -13.12
CA SER A 36 -4.01 -3.26 -13.12
C SER A 36 -3.34 -2.44 -12.03
N PHE A 37 -3.04 -1.19 -12.33
CA PHE A 37 -2.41 -0.27 -11.36
C PHE A 37 -3.19 -0.20 -10.05
N SER A 38 -4.53 -0.20 -10.11
CA SER A 38 -5.39 -0.16 -8.92
C SER A 38 -5.22 -1.37 -7.99
N VAL A 39 -4.72 -2.50 -8.51
CA VAL A 39 -4.51 -3.75 -7.77
C VAL A 39 -3.04 -3.93 -7.39
N TYR A 40 -2.12 -3.68 -8.31
CA TYR A 40 -0.70 -3.96 -8.10
C TYR A 40 0.04 -2.82 -7.38
N ALA A 41 -0.36 -1.57 -7.57
CA ALA A 41 0.26 -0.43 -6.89
C ALA A 41 0.19 -0.52 -5.35
N PRO A 42 -0.96 -0.82 -4.70
CA PRO A 42 -1.00 -0.95 -3.25
C PRO A 42 -0.13 -2.12 -2.75
N LYS A 43 -0.02 -3.22 -3.52
CA LYS A 43 0.87 -4.36 -3.21
C LYS A 43 2.33 -3.92 -3.15
N ILE A 44 2.81 -3.20 -4.17
CA ILE A 44 4.18 -2.69 -4.21
C ILE A 44 4.40 -1.68 -3.08
N TRP A 45 3.50 -0.71 -2.93
CA TRP A 45 3.65 0.33 -1.92
C TRP A 45 3.73 -0.23 -0.50
N ASN A 46 2.91 -1.24 -0.19
CA ASN A 46 2.90 -1.87 1.13
C ASN A 46 4.21 -2.63 1.43
N LYS A 47 4.87 -3.18 0.42
CA LYS A 47 6.17 -3.86 0.55
C LYS A 47 7.33 -2.89 0.77
N LEU A 48 7.17 -1.62 0.41
CA LEU A 48 8.24 -0.64 0.56
C LEU A 48 8.52 -0.34 2.05
N PRO A 49 9.80 -0.19 2.42
CA PRO A 49 10.20 0.29 3.74
C PRO A 49 9.59 1.64 4.09
N GLU A 50 9.29 1.84 5.38
CA GLU A 50 8.64 3.06 5.90
C GLU A 50 9.48 4.32 5.68
N TYR A 51 10.81 4.23 5.84
CA TYR A 51 11.73 5.35 5.60
C TYR A 51 11.73 5.86 4.15
N ILE A 52 11.35 5.01 3.18
CA ILE A 52 11.17 5.44 1.79
C ILE A 52 9.84 6.17 1.66
N LYS A 53 8.77 5.60 2.21
CA LYS A 53 7.40 6.14 2.11
C LYS A 53 7.23 7.52 2.76
N ASP A 54 7.91 7.77 3.88
CA ASP A 54 7.84 9.03 4.62
C ASP A 54 8.77 10.13 4.08
N SER A 55 9.51 9.86 3.00
CA SER A 55 10.47 10.82 2.43
C SER A 55 9.80 11.84 1.49
N ASN A 56 10.43 13.02 1.36
CA ASN A 56 10.02 14.03 0.37
C ASN A 56 10.13 13.49 -1.06
N TYR A 57 9.28 13.97 -1.97
CA TYR A 57 9.19 13.47 -3.36
C TYR A 57 10.53 13.33 -4.11
N GLU A 58 11.43 14.31 -3.98
CA GLU A 58 12.75 14.25 -4.63
C GLU A 58 13.66 13.16 -4.05
N ILE A 59 13.64 13.02 -2.71
CA ILE A 59 14.40 11.99 -1.98
C ILE A 59 13.79 10.61 -2.23
N PHE A 60 12.46 10.51 -2.25
CA PHE A 60 11.69 9.31 -2.52
C PHE A 60 12.12 8.64 -3.83
N LYS A 61 12.21 9.41 -4.94
CA LYS A 61 12.65 8.87 -6.24
C LYS A 61 14.05 8.26 -6.16
N SER A 62 14.96 8.90 -5.43
CA SER A 62 16.34 8.43 -5.26
C SER A 62 16.38 7.14 -4.45
N LEU A 63 15.75 7.14 -3.27
CA LEU A 63 15.68 5.99 -2.37
C LEU A 63 14.98 4.80 -3.01
N LEU A 64 13.88 5.03 -3.72
CA LEU A 64 13.13 3.99 -4.41
C LEU A 64 14.01 3.30 -5.47
N LYS A 65 14.71 4.08 -6.31
CA LYS A 65 15.62 3.53 -7.32
C LYS A 65 16.72 2.68 -6.68
N ALA A 66 17.35 3.20 -5.62
CA ALA A 66 18.41 2.48 -4.91
C ALA A 66 17.89 1.17 -4.29
N HIS A 67 16.72 1.22 -3.65
CA HIS A 67 16.09 0.05 -3.04
C HIS A 67 15.74 -1.03 -4.06
N LEU A 68 15.09 -0.66 -5.17
CA LEU A 68 14.73 -1.59 -6.24
C LEU A 68 15.97 -2.17 -6.94
N PHE A 69 17.03 -1.38 -7.11
CA PHE A 69 18.28 -1.88 -7.66
C PHE A 69 18.92 -2.91 -6.74
N HIS A 70 18.96 -2.65 -5.44
CA HIS A 70 19.49 -3.58 -4.46
C HIS A 70 18.68 -4.89 -4.41
N GLU A 71 17.35 -4.80 -4.42
CA GLU A 71 16.46 -5.97 -4.43
C GLU A 71 16.67 -6.87 -5.66
N ALA A 72 16.92 -6.28 -6.83
CA ALA A 72 17.06 -7.01 -8.09
C ALA A 72 18.46 -7.59 -8.35
N TYR A 73 19.53 -6.96 -7.83
CA TYR A 73 20.90 -7.25 -8.26
C TYR A 73 21.91 -7.51 -7.14
N GLN A 74 21.56 -7.27 -5.87
CA GLN A 74 22.47 -7.44 -4.73
C GLN A 74 22.05 -8.62 -3.83
N GLN A 75 21.67 -9.76 -4.45
CA GLN A 75 21.42 -11.02 -3.74
C GLN A 75 22.72 -11.74 -3.35
#